data_AF-A0A4Y2AB31-F1
#
_entry.id   AF-A0A4Y2AB31-F1
#
_cell.length_a   1.000
_cell.length_b   1.000
_cell.length_c   1.000
_cell.angle_alpha   90.00
_cell.angle_beta   90.00
_cell.angle_gamma   90.00
#
_symmetry.space_group_name_H-M   'P 1'
#
loop_
_entity.id
_entity.type
_entity.pdbx_description
1 polymer ?
#
loop_
_entity_poly.entity_id
_entity_poly.type
_entity_poly.pdbx_seq_one_letter_code
_entity_poly.pdbx_strand_id
1 'polypeptide(L)'
;MQIGEGSVLWEQTRGCPQGSCSGPAFWNIVADEILLVQWPQGVNLQAFADDFAFIITDNTREGLRKLIKLALDKFKEWTDKNKLHVSMEKSSYVLFSKLVRGPTIKWGNQSINRKNHLKYLGVTIDHKLSWLPHVIEQGKRVMDQYQHLCRIAGKLGASTKTSEGYYIKQL
;
A
#
# COMPACT_ATOMS: atom_id res chain seq x y z
N MET A 1 36.07 -9.46 19.38
CA MET A 1 35.50 -8.51 18.41
C MET A 1 35.33 -7.18 19.14
N GLN A 2 36.34 -6.31 19.05
CA GLN A 2 36.30 -4.99 19.70
C GLN A 2 35.49 -4.04 18.82
N ILE A 3 34.45 -3.44 19.38
CA ILE A 3 33.73 -2.33 18.76
C ILE A 3 34.58 -1.10 19.06
N GLY A 4 35.24 -0.56 18.04
CA GLY A 4 36.02 0.67 18.18
C GLY A 4 35.08 1.84 18.50
N GLU A 5 35.31 2.49 19.63
CA GLU A 5 34.69 3.76 19.97
C GLU A 5 35.24 4.85 19.05
N GLY A 6 34.51 5.15 17.97
CA GLY A 6 34.83 6.21 17.03
C GLY A 6 33.59 6.60 16.22
N SER A 7 33.44 7.88 15.93
CA SER A 7 32.37 8.38 15.06
C SER A 7 32.54 7.81 13.65
N VAL A 8 31.53 7.08 13.17
CA VAL A 8 31.53 6.57 11.79
C VAL A 8 30.90 7.63 10.89
N LEU A 9 31.68 8.16 9.94
CA LEU A 9 31.23 9.17 8.99
C LEU A 9 30.87 8.48 7.67
N TRP A 10 29.61 8.58 7.26
CA TRP A 10 29.11 8.05 6.00
C TRP A 10 28.63 9.20 5.12
N GLU A 11 29.15 9.28 3.90
CA GLU A 11 28.71 10.27 2.93
C GLU A 11 27.41 9.83 2.25
N GLN A 12 26.35 10.63 2.42
CA GLN A 12 25.06 10.39 1.77
C GLN A 12 24.99 11.20 0.47
N THR A 13 25.20 10.53 -0.67
CA THR A 13 25.20 11.19 -1.98
C THR A 13 23.81 11.32 -2.61
N ARG A 14 22.81 10.58 -2.11
CA ARG A 14 21.41 10.62 -2.58
C ARG A 14 20.41 10.36 -1.46
N GLY A 15 19.27 11.06 -1.50
CA GLY A 15 18.21 10.92 -0.51
C GLY A 15 18.54 11.59 0.83
N CYS A 16 17.73 11.30 1.85
CA CYS A 16 17.95 11.80 3.20
C CYS A 16 18.34 10.66 4.15
N PRO A 17 19.19 10.92 5.16
CA PRO A 17 19.47 9.94 6.21
C PRO A 17 18.17 9.46 6.88
N GLN A 18 18.09 8.16 7.16
CA GLN A 18 16.95 7.61 7.88
C GLN A 18 16.85 8.27 9.27
N GLY A 19 15.66 8.76 9.63
CA GLY A 19 15.46 9.53 10.86
C GLY A 19 15.68 11.04 10.70
N SER A 20 16.04 11.53 9.51
CA SER A 20 16.02 12.97 9.21
C SER A 20 14.60 13.52 9.29
N CYS A 21 14.42 14.59 10.06
CA CYS A 21 13.14 15.30 10.17
C CYS A 21 12.73 15.98 8.86
N SER A 22 13.68 16.32 7.99
CA SER A 22 13.41 16.97 6.70
C SER A 22 13.15 15.98 5.56
N GLY A 23 13.48 14.70 5.73
CA GLY A 23 13.28 13.67 4.70
C GLY A 23 11.86 13.62 4.14
N PRO A 24 10.81 13.56 4.99
CA PRO A 24 9.43 13.59 4.53
C PRO A 24 9.05 14.87 3.76
N ALA A 25 9.56 16.03 4.19
CA ALA A 25 9.27 17.30 3.52
C ALA A 25 9.89 17.36 2.11
N PHE A 26 11.15 16.93 1.97
CA PHE A 26 11.79 16.85 0.65
C PHE A 26 11.11 15.84 -0.27
N TRP A 27 10.67 14.71 0.28
CA TRP A 27 9.92 13.73 -0.48
C TRP A 27 8.59 14.31 -1.01
N ASN A 28 7.86 15.06 -0.18
CA ASN A 28 6.63 15.71 -0.61
C ASN A 28 6.87 16.68 -1.78
N ILE A 29 7.96 17.44 -1.79
CA ILE A 29 8.29 18.35 -2.91
C ILE A 29 8.51 17.56 -4.21
N VAL A 30 9.22 16.43 -4.14
CA VAL A 30 9.45 15.58 -5.33
C VAL A 30 8.15 14.94 -5.82
N ALA A 31 7.32 14.44 -4.90
CA ALA A 31 6.04 13.81 -5.21
C ALA A 31 4.99 14.82 -5.71
N ASP A 32 5.04 16.07 -5.26
CA ASP A 32 4.10 17.13 -5.67
C ASP A 32 4.14 17.36 -7.19
N GLU A 33 5.32 17.25 -7.82
CA GLU A 33 5.46 17.36 -9.28
C GLU A 33 4.53 16.42 -10.04
N ILE A 34 4.39 15.16 -9.60
CA ILE A 34 3.54 14.17 -10.29
C ILE A 34 2.08 14.24 -9.86
N LEU A 35 1.83 14.72 -8.64
CA LEU A 35 0.47 14.92 -8.12
C LEU A 35 -0.23 16.11 -8.78
N LEU A 36 0.52 17.14 -9.19
CA LEU A 36 0.00 18.30 -9.91
C LEU A 36 -0.21 18.07 -11.42
N VAL A 37 0.22 16.92 -11.96
CA VAL A 37 -0.03 16.58 -13.37
C VAL A 37 -1.54 16.51 -13.63
N GLN A 38 -1.98 17.17 -14.70
CA GLN A 38 -3.34 17.03 -15.18
C GLN A 38 -3.54 15.66 -15.83
N TRP A 39 -4.23 14.78 -15.11
CA TRP A 39 -4.62 13.47 -15.58
C TRP A 39 -5.90 13.55 -16.43
N PRO A 40 -6.03 12.73 -17.48
CA PRO A 40 -7.25 12.67 -18.27
C PRO A 40 -8.42 12.16 -17.42
N GLN A 41 -9.66 12.40 -17.88
CA GLN A 41 -10.84 11.86 -17.24
C GLN A 41 -10.74 10.35 -17.05
N GLY A 42 -11.08 9.89 -15.84
CA GLY A 42 -11.01 8.49 -15.48
C GLY A 42 -9.62 8.01 -15.02
N VAL A 43 -8.62 8.90 -14.88
CA VAL A 43 -7.35 8.60 -14.22
C VAL A 43 -7.20 9.47 -12.99
N ASN A 44 -7.04 8.84 -11.82
CA ASN A 44 -6.72 9.52 -10.58
C ASN A 44 -5.46 8.91 -9.98
N LEU A 45 -4.53 9.77 -9.54
CA LEU A 45 -3.33 9.39 -8.81
C LEU A 45 -3.47 9.82 -7.36
N GLN A 46 -3.16 8.91 -6.44
CA GLN A 46 -3.00 9.18 -5.02
C GLN A 46 -1.61 8.76 -4.58
N ALA A 47 -1.05 9.46 -3.61
CA ALA A 47 0.24 9.13 -3.02
C ALA A 47 0.17 9.29 -1.51
N PHE A 48 0.90 8.44 -0.79
CA PHE A 48 1.12 8.56 0.63
C PHE A 48 2.51 8.02 0.97
N ALA A 49 3.38 8.89 1.51
CA ALA A 49 4.80 8.59 1.57
C ALA A 49 5.29 8.05 0.21
N ASP A 50 6.04 6.95 0.18
CA ASP A 50 6.58 6.33 -1.02
C ASP A 50 5.57 5.46 -1.80
N ASP A 51 4.35 5.27 -1.28
CA ASP A 51 3.31 4.48 -1.94
C ASP A 51 2.47 5.33 -2.90
N PHE A 52 2.35 4.89 -4.15
CA PHE A 52 1.49 5.49 -5.17
C PHE A 52 0.38 4.53 -5.59
N ALA A 53 -0.83 5.07 -5.77
CA ALA A 53 -2.01 4.33 -6.22
C ALA A 53 -2.70 5.03 -7.39
N PHE A 54 -2.81 4.32 -8.51
CA PHE A 54 -3.61 4.74 -9.66
C PHE A 54 -5.00 4.11 -9.61
N ILE A 55 -6.02 4.94 -9.73
CA ILE A 55 -7.41 4.53 -9.94
C ILE A 55 -7.78 4.91 -11.37
N ILE A 56 -7.96 3.90 -12.23
CA ILE A 56 -8.20 4.10 -13.66
C ILE A 56 -9.50 3.42 -14.06
N THR A 57 -10.40 4.19 -14.66
CA THR A 57 -11.76 3.78 -15.00
C THR A 57 -12.09 4.13 -16.45
N ASP A 58 -12.66 3.18 -17.17
CA ASP A 58 -13.20 3.38 -18.52
C ASP A 58 -14.36 2.39 -18.72
N ASN A 59 -15.31 2.73 -19.59
CA ASN A 59 -16.45 1.89 -19.91
C ASN A 59 -16.09 0.76 -20.90
N THR A 60 -14.92 0.85 -21.54
CA THR A 60 -14.45 -0.09 -22.55
C THR A 60 -13.10 -0.68 -22.15
N ARG A 61 -12.87 -1.95 -22.51
CA ARG A 61 -11.58 -2.62 -22.27
C ARG A 61 -10.42 -1.92 -23.00
N GLU A 62 -10.69 -1.41 -24.19
CA GLU A 62 -9.68 -0.74 -25.02
C GLU A 62 -9.36 0.67 -24.50
N GLY A 63 -10.38 1.44 -24.10
CA GLY A 63 -10.18 2.73 -23.44
C GLY A 63 -9.40 2.56 -22.14
N LEU A 64 -9.77 1.56 -21.32
CA LEU A 64 -9.04 1.24 -20.08
C LEU A 64 -7.57 0.95 -20.35
N ARG A 65 -7.27 0.13 -21.37
CA ARG A 65 -5.89 -0.19 -21.76
C ARG A 65 -5.12 1.04 -22.22
N LYS A 66 -5.76 1.94 -22.98
CA LYS A 66 -5.15 3.20 -23.45
C LYS A 66 -4.85 4.13 -22.28
N LEU A 67 -5.81 4.32 -21.36
CA LEU A 67 -5.64 5.16 -20.17
C LEU A 67 -4.55 4.62 -19.25
N ILE A 68 -4.53 3.31 -18.99
CA ILE A 68 -3.47 2.66 -18.20
C ILE A 68 -2.10 2.91 -18.84
N LYS A 69 -1.97 2.68 -20.15
CA LYS A 69 -0.70 2.88 -20.85
C LYS A 69 -0.24 4.33 -20.74
N LEU A 70 -1.12 5.28 -21.06
CA LEU A 70 -0.83 6.71 -20.96
C LEU A 70 -0.41 7.11 -19.54
N ALA A 71 -1.12 6.63 -18.53
CA ALA A 71 -0.82 6.95 -17.14
C ALA A 71 0.55 6.43 -16.71
N LEU A 72 0.84 5.16 -17.03
CA LEU A 72 2.11 4.53 -16.67
C LEU A 72 3.29 5.08 -17.47
N ASP A 73 3.10 5.44 -18.75
CA ASP A 73 4.16 6.05 -19.56
C ASP A 73 4.56 7.43 -18.96
N LYS A 74 3.59 8.28 -18.63
CA LYS A 74 3.84 9.57 -17.94
C LYS A 74 4.47 9.37 -16.57
N PHE A 75 3.97 8.41 -15.79
CA PHE A 75 4.55 8.11 -14.49
C PHE A 75 6.00 7.64 -14.61
N LYS A 76 6.30 6.83 -15.62
CA LYS A 76 7.65 6.36 -15.92
C LYS A 76 8.59 7.51 -16.28
N GLU A 77 8.16 8.44 -17.13
CA GLU A 77 8.94 9.64 -17.45
C GLU A 77 9.29 10.44 -16.19
N TRP A 78 8.33 10.62 -15.28
CA TRP A 78 8.58 11.29 -14.00
C TRP A 78 9.52 10.49 -13.09
N THR A 79 9.38 9.16 -12.99
CA THR A 79 10.29 8.34 -12.18
C THR A 79 11.71 8.37 -12.74
N ASP A 80 11.86 8.31 -14.07
CA ASP A 80 13.15 8.33 -14.74
C ASP A 80 13.82 9.71 -14.58
N LYS A 81 13.06 10.80 -14.74
CA LYS A 81 13.50 12.19 -14.47
C LYS A 81 14.03 12.35 -13.04
N ASN A 82 13.29 11.84 -12.06
CA ASN A 82 13.63 11.95 -10.64
C ASN A 82 14.56 10.84 -10.14
N LYS A 83 15.05 9.96 -11.02
CA LYS A 83 15.93 8.82 -10.71
C LYS A 83 15.35 7.90 -9.63
N LEU A 84 14.03 7.75 -9.62
CA LEU A 84 13.28 6.89 -8.71
C LEU A 84 13.17 5.49 -9.28
N HIS A 85 13.26 4.49 -8.41
CA HIS A 85 13.14 3.08 -8.79
C HIS A 85 11.82 2.49 -8.31
N VAL A 86 11.00 2.00 -9.24
CA VAL A 86 9.73 1.33 -8.93
C VAL A 86 9.97 -0.15 -8.67
N SER A 87 9.57 -0.61 -7.50
CA SER A 87 9.71 -2.00 -7.08
C SER A 87 8.63 -2.90 -7.72
N MET A 88 8.97 -3.51 -8.85
CA MET A 88 8.05 -4.38 -9.61
C MET A 88 7.51 -5.58 -8.82
N GLU A 89 8.26 -6.08 -7.84
CA GLU A 89 7.81 -7.16 -6.95
C GLU A 89 6.65 -6.74 -6.03
N LYS A 90 6.61 -5.46 -5.66
CA LYS A 90 5.59 -4.87 -4.79
C LYS A 90 4.41 -4.33 -5.59
N SER A 91 4.66 -3.89 -6.82
CA SER A 91 3.62 -3.39 -7.73
C SER A 91 2.64 -4.50 -8.10
N SER A 92 1.36 -4.25 -7.85
CA SER A 92 0.27 -5.14 -8.24
C SER A 92 -1.00 -4.34 -8.50
N TYR A 93 -1.96 -4.95 -9.20
CA TYR A 93 -3.24 -4.31 -9.48
C TYR A 93 -4.42 -5.25 -9.19
N VAL A 94 -5.55 -4.66 -8.86
CA VAL A 94 -6.85 -5.32 -8.74
C VAL A 94 -7.77 -4.77 -9.82
N LEU A 95 -8.51 -5.65 -10.50
CA LEU A 95 -9.50 -5.26 -11.50
C LEU A 95 -10.90 -5.33 -10.91
N PHE A 96 -11.58 -4.19 -10.85
CA PHE A 96 -12.99 -4.08 -10.46
C PHE A 96 -13.87 -4.15 -11.70
N SER A 97 -14.14 -5.36 -12.18
CA SER A 97 -14.97 -5.55 -13.37
C SER A 97 -15.54 -6.96 -13.45
N LYS A 98 -16.66 -7.09 -14.16
CA LYS A 98 -17.21 -8.40 -14.59
C LYS A 98 -16.38 -9.04 -15.71
N LEU A 99 -15.40 -8.34 -16.27
CA LEU A 99 -14.51 -8.87 -17.29
C LEU A 99 -13.73 -10.10 -16.78
N VAL A 100 -13.91 -11.23 -17.47
CA VAL A 100 -13.20 -12.48 -17.18
C VAL A 100 -11.69 -12.32 -17.40
N ARG A 101 -11.29 -11.65 -18.49
CA ARG A 101 -9.88 -11.34 -18.82
C ARG A 101 -9.63 -9.84 -18.75
N GLY A 102 -8.83 -9.43 -17.77
CA GLY A 102 -8.38 -8.05 -17.61
C GLY A 102 -7.29 -7.65 -18.63
N PRO A 103 -6.97 -6.34 -18.71
CA PRO A 103 -5.84 -5.89 -19.52
C PRO A 103 -4.53 -6.42 -18.92
N THR A 104 -3.57 -6.75 -19.79
CA THR A 104 -2.18 -6.96 -19.40
C THR A 104 -1.53 -5.60 -19.17
N ILE A 105 -1.09 -5.36 -17.95
CA ILE A 105 -0.43 -4.11 -17.56
C ILE A 105 1.07 -4.35 -17.49
N LYS A 106 1.86 -3.48 -18.13
CA LYS A 106 3.31 -3.57 -18.17
C LYS A 106 3.96 -2.28 -17.70
N TRP A 107 5.09 -2.43 -17.02
CA TRP A 107 6.02 -1.36 -16.68
C TRP A 107 7.33 -1.61 -17.43
N GLY A 108 7.56 -0.83 -18.49
CA GLY A 108 8.60 -1.18 -19.47
C GLY A 108 8.37 -2.59 -20.05
N ASN A 109 9.34 -3.49 -19.85
CA ASN A 109 9.26 -4.87 -20.33
C ASN A 109 8.67 -5.87 -19.33
N GLN A 110 8.43 -5.45 -18.08
CA GLN A 110 7.93 -6.34 -17.02
C GLN A 110 6.42 -6.24 -16.87
N SER A 111 5.74 -7.36 -16.63
CA SER A 111 4.30 -7.37 -16.36
C SER A 111 4.03 -7.08 -14.89
N ILE A 112 3.04 -6.23 -14.61
CA ILE A 112 2.52 -6.02 -13.26
C ILE A 112 1.56 -7.16 -12.94
N ASN A 113 1.69 -7.75 -11.76
CA ASN A 113 0.87 -8.90 -11.36
C ASN A 113 -0.55 -8.48 -10.98
N ARG A 114 -1.54 -9.18 -11.56
CA ARG A 114 -2.94 -9.08 -11.13
C ARG A 114 -3.11 -9.86 -9.83
N LYS A 115 -3.75 -9.25 -8.84
CA LYS A 115 -4.19 -9.92 -7.61
C LYS A 115 -5.70 -9.83 -7.45
N ASN A 116 -6.26 -10.71 -6.62
CA ASN A 116 -7.69 -10.69 -6.26
C ASN A 116 -7.96 -9.75 -5.08
N HIS A 117 -6.93 -9.37 -4.34
CA HIS A 117 -6.95 -8.36 -3.30
C HIS A 117 -5.59 -7.66 -3.23
N LEU A 118 -5.57 -6.43 -2.76
CA LEU A 118 -4.36 -5.68 -2.46
C LEU A 118 -4.52 -4.99 -1.11
N LYS A 119 -3.40 -4.68 -0.46
CA LYS A 119 -3.37 -3.90 0.77
C LYS A 119 -2.79 -2.54 0.47
N TYR A 120 -3.53 -1.48 0.80
CA TYR A 120 -3.12 -0.10 0.64
C TYR A 120 -3.43 0.64 1.94
N LEU A 121 -2.42 1.27 2.55
CA LEU A 121 -2.54 2.00 3.82
C LEU A 121 -3.21 1.19 4.95
N GLY A 122 -2.91 -0.10 5.02
CA GLY A 122 -3.48 -1.00 6.03
C GLY A 122 -4.88 -1.54 5.71
N VAL A 123 -5.51 -1.05 4.64
CA VAL A 123 -6.83 -1.47 4.19
C VAL A 123 -6.69 -2.52 3.08
N THR A 124 -7.38 -3.65 3.23
CA THR A 124 -7.36 -4.74 2.24
C THR A 124 -8.58 -4.60 1.34
N ILE A 125 -8.34 -4.36 0.05
CA ILE A 125 -9.37 -4.14 -0.97
C ILE A 125 -9.39 -5.34 -1.90
N ASP A 126 -10.50 -6.05 -1.96
CA ASP A 126 -10.70 -7.20 -2.84
C ASP A 126 -11.48 -6.84 -4.10
N HIS A 127 -11.28 -7.60 -5.18
CA HIS A 127 -11.91 -7.38 -6.49
C HIS A 127 -13.44 -7.36 -6.49
N LYS A 128 -14.10 -7.91 -5.44
CA LYS A 128 -15.55 -7.87 -5.28
C LYS A 128 -16.03 -6.72 -4.39
N LEU A 129 -15.10 -5.93 -3.84
CA LEU A 129 -15.36 -4.90 -2.83
C LEU A 129 -16.20 -5.45 -1.66
N SER A 130 -15.96 -6.71 -1.31
CA SER A 130 -16.71 -7.39 -0.24
C SER A 130 -16.20 -7.01 1.15
N TRP A 131 -14.96 -6.52 1.26
CA TRP A 131 -14.27 -6.21 2.51
C TRP A 131 -14.06 -7.42 3.43
N LEU A 132 -14.53 -8.60 3.04
CA LEU A 132 -14.47 -9.81 3.84
C LEU A 132 -13.02 -10.20 4.20
N PRO A 133 -12.05 -10.19 3.26
CA PRO A 133 -10.66 -10.48 3.61
C PRO A 133 -10.10 -9.50 4.64
N HIS A 134 -10.48 -8.23 4.56
CA HIS A 134 -10.05 -7.21 5.52
C HIS A 134 -10.60 -7.47 6.92
N VAL A 135 -11.91 -7.73 7.03
CA VAL A 135 -12.57 -8.00 8.32
C VAL A 135 -11.96 -9.23 8.99
N ILE A 136 -11.72 -10.30 8.24
CA ILE A 136 -11.08 -11.52 8.76
C ILE A 136 -9.66 -11.21 9.26
N GLU A 137 -8.86 -10.47 8.49
CA GLU A 137 -7.50 -10.08 8.86
C GLU A 137 -7.47 -9.22 10.13
N GLN A 138 -8.35 -8.22 10.24
CA GLN A 138 -8.44 -7.37 11.44
C GLN A 138 -8.91 -8.18 12.66
N GLY A 139 -9.91 -9.05 12.50
CA GLY A 139 -10.38 -9.92 13.58
C GLY A 139 -9.27 -10.80 14.14
N LYS A 140 -8.45 -11.39 13.26
CA LYS A 140 -7.27 -12.18 13.66
C LYS A 140 -6.25 -11.32 14.42
N ARG A 141 -5.93 -10.13 13.90
CA ARG A 141 -4.98 -9.21 14.55
C ARG A 141 -5.44 -8.79 15.95
N VAL A 142 -6.72 -8.49 16.11
CA VAL A 142 -7.31 -8.14 17.41
C VAL A 142 -7.22 -9.32 18.37
N MET A 143 -7.52 -10.54 17.92
CA MET A 143 -7.39 -11.75 18.73
C MET A 143 -5.95 -12.00 19.17
N ASP A 144 -4.98 -11.86 18.27
CA ASP A 144 -3.57 -12.02 18.59
C ASP A 144 -3.13 -10.98 19.65
N GLN A 145 -3.51 -9.71 19.46
CA GLN A 145 -3.23 -8.64 20.42
C GLN A 145 -3.90 -8.89 21.78
N TYR A 146 -5.14 -9.34 21.79
CA TYR A 146 -5.85 -9.72 23.00
C TYR A 146 -5.13 -10.83 23.76
N GLN A 147 -4.68 -11.87 23.06
CA GLN A 147 -3.89 -12.95 23.67
C GLN A 147 -2.58 -12.44 24.25
N HIS A 148 -1.88 -11.53 23.56
CA HIS A 148 -0.68 -10.89 24.09
C HIS A 148 -0.98 -10.09 25.37
N LEU A 149 -2.05 -9.30 25.38
CA LEU A 149 -2.49 -8.54 26.55
C LEU A 149 -2.85 -9.47 27.71
N CYS A 150 -3.61 -10.54 27.49
CA CYS A 150 -3.94 -11.54 28.51
C CYS A 150 -2.68 -12.22 29.08
N ARG A 151 -1.66 -12.49 28.27
CA ARG A 151 -0.37 -13.05 28.75
C ARG A 151 0.40 -12.07 29.62
N ILE A 152 0.38 -10.77 29.29
CA ILE A 152 1.00 -9.72 30.10
C ILE A 152 0.22 -9.54 31.40
N ALA A 153 -1.10 -9.41 31.31
CA ALA A 153 -2.01 -9.27 32.45
C ALA A 153 -1.98 -10.50 33.37
N GLY A 154 -1.81 -11.71 32.85
CA GLY A 154 -1.65 -12.93 33.63
C GLY A 154 -0.39 -12.98 34.50
N LYS A 155 0.61 -12.10 34.27
CA LYS A 155 1.75 -11.88 35.17
C LYS A 155 1.50 -10.78 36.22
N LEU A 156 0.50 -9.93 36.02
CA LEU A 156 0.02 -8.92 36.96
C LEU A 156 -1.30 -9.42 37.54
N GLY A 157 -1.23 -10.34 38.51
CA GLY A 157 -2.35 -11.10 39.08
C GLY A 157 -3.69 -10.37 39.21
N ALA A 158 -4.43 -10.29 38.11
CA ALA A 158 -5.80 -9.84 38.04
C ALA A 158 -6.63 -11.02 37.57
N SER A 159 -7.05 -11.82 38.54
CA SER A 159 -8.11 -12.80 38.36
C SER A 159 -9.39 -12.05 38.02
N THR A 160 -9.65 -11.81 36.74
CA THR A 160 -10.96 -11.37 36.28
C THR A 160 -11.83 -12.62 36.18
N LYS A 161 -12.70 -12.79 37.18
CA LYS A 161 -13.84 -13.71 37.11
C LYS A 161 -14.60 -13.42 35.82
N THR A 162 -14.60 -14.39 34.91
CA THR A 162 -15.41 -14.40 33.70
C THR A 162 -16.88 -14.44 34.12
N SER A 163 -17.60 -13.33 34.01
CA SER A 163 -19.06 -13.35 34.02
C SER A 163 -19.53 -13.85 32.66
N GLU A 164 -20.01 -15.09 32.63
CA GLU A 164 -20.72 -15.71 31.51
C GLU A 164 -21.95 -14.86 31.14
N GLY A 165 -21.90 -14.21 29.98
CA GLY A 165 -23.05 -13.52 29.38
C GLY A 165 -23.62 -14.34 28.23
N TYR A 166 -24.79 -14.95 28.44
CA TYR A 166 -25.55 -15.62 27.38
C TYR A 166 -26.13 -14.58 26.41
N TYR A 167 -25.82 -14.70 25.11
CA TYR A 167 -26.56 -14.00 24.05
C TYR A 167 -27.59 -14.95 23.44
N ILE A 168 -28.87 -14.74 23.76
CA ILE A 168 -29.99 -15.35 23.04
C ILE A 168 -30.32 -14.44 21.85
N LYS A 169 -30.16 -14.97 20.64
CA LYS A 169 -30.64 -14.34 19.39
C LYS A 169 -32.03 -14.92 19.11
N GLN A 170 -33.07 -14.11 19.21
CA GLN A 170 -34.39 -14.46 18.68
C GLN A 170 -34.44 -14.05 17.21
N LEU A 171 -35.00 -14.93 16.36
CA LEU A 171 -34.97 -14.91 14.90
C LEU A 171 -35.48 -13.60 14.28
#